data_AF-A0A1M5KRC5-F1
#
_entry.id   AF-A0A1M5KRC5-F1
#
_cell.length_a   1.000
_cell.length_b   1.000
_cell.length_c   1.000
_cell.angle_alpha   90.00
_cell.angle_beta   90.00
_cell.angle_gamma   90.00
#
_symmetry.space_group_name_H-M   'P 1'
#
loop_
_entity.id
_entity.type
_entity.pdbx_description
1 polymer ?
#
loop_
_entity_poly.entity_id
_entity_poly.type
_entity_poly.pdbx_seq_one_letter_code
_entity_poly.pdbx_strand_id
1 'polypeptide(L)'
;MRWCVSIGAVLIAGAMAAGGGAGIAAPNSGSQVPDASDNAAAVDIELILAVDVSYSMDMDELAVQREGYAQAIVSKEFLQALKSLPNGKISVTYFEWAASNDQKIIIPWRVIDGPETADAVASEILKTPIRRASRTSISGAINFAMPLFDEDPYHGARRVIDISGDGPNNNGAPVTGAREAALAKGIVINGLPIMVKEPSYSTMDIDNLDFYYEDCVIGGPGSFVVPIKDRDKFKEAIRSKLLLEVAGRTPERRIVPVAEKEPRVSCLIGEKIWQDRWGR
;
A
#
# COMPACT_ATOMS: atom_id res chain seq x y z
N MET A 1 11.35 70.85 39.17
CA MET A 1 12.52 70.50 40.01
C MET A 1 13.62 69.92 39.14
N ARG A 2 14.67 70.74 38.93
CA ARG A 2 16.11 70.40 38.88
C ARG A 2 16.62 69.51 37.73
N TRP A 3 17.65 69.88 36.95
CA TRP A 3 18.46 71.09 36.85
C TRP A 3 19.40 70.96 35.62
N CYS A 4 19.62 72.08 34.90
CA CYS A 4 20.89 72.64 34.35
C CYS A 4 21.92 71.73 33.64
N VAL A 5 22.76 72.11 32.67
CA VAL A 5 23.26 73.35 31.99
C VAL A 5 24.21 72.82 30.89
N SER A 6 24.09 73.18 29.61
CA SER A 6 24.81 74.25 28.87
C SER A 6 26.30 74.01 28.49
N ILE A 7 26.57 74.26 27.20
CA ILE A 7 27.78 74.79 26.53
C ILE A 7 28.99 73.85 26.31
N GLY A 8 29.42 73.77 25.04
CA GLY A 8 30.79 73.40 24.69
C GLY A 8 30.98 72.98 23.22
N ALA A 9 30.95 73.95 22.29
CA ALA A 9 31.42 73.73 20.92
C ALA A 9 32.96 73.84 20.86
N VAL A 10 33.63 72.83 20.27
CA VAL A 10 35.02 72.94 19.81
C VAL A 10 35.13 72.25 18.45
N LEU A 11 35.56 73.03 17.46
CA LEU A 11 36.03 72.60 16.14
C LEU A 11 37.46 72.04 16.26
N ILE A 12 37.85 71.07 15.42
CA ILE A 12 39.01 71.15 14.49
C ILE A 12 39.22 69.79 13.77
N ALA A 13 39.67 69.94 12.53
CA ALA A 13 39.92 69.02 11.43
C ALA A 13 40.88 67.83 11.64
N GLY A 14 40.82 66.89 10.68
CA GLY A 14 41.87 65.90 10.37
C GLY A 14 41.30 64.78 9.50
N ALA A 15 41.32 64.91 8.17
CA ALA A 15 42.38 64.43 7.26
C ALA A 15 42.33 62.91 7.00
N MET A 16 42.38 62.57 5.71
CA MET A 16 42.18 61.26 5.11
C MET A 16 43.22 60.21 5.52
N ALA A 17 42.80 58.94 5.57
CA ALA A 17 43.66 57.82 5.19
C ALA A 17 42.80 56.66 4.68
N ALA A 18 42.81 56.47 3.37
CA ALA A 18 42.43 55.22 2.75
C ALA A 18 43.45 54.14 3.16
N GLY A 19 42.99 53.11 3.85
CA GLY A 19 43.77 51.93 4.19
C GLY A 19 43.03 50.69 3.71
N GLY A 20 43.53 50.09 2.62
CA GLY A 20 43.02 48.83 2.10
C GLY A 20 43.24 47.71 3.12
N GLY A 21 42.14 47.15 3.62
CA GLY A 21 42.12 45.89 4.35
C GLY A 21 41.57 44.80 3.43
N ALA A 22 42.41 43.86 3.04
CA ALA A 22 42.00 42.62 2.41
C ALA A 22 41.04 41.89 3.36
N GLY A 23 39.75 41.90 3.03
CA GLY A 23 38.76 41.07 3.71
C GLY A 23 38.97 39.62 3.30
N ILE A 24 39.59 38.84 4.18
CA ILE A 24 39.59 37.38 4.09
C ILE A 24 38.13 36.95 4.24
N ALA A 25 37.49 36.58 3.13
CA ALA A 25 36.16 35.98 3.15
C ALA A 25 36.26 34.63 3.86
N ALA A 26 35.79 34.56 5.10
CA ALA A 26 35.58 33.30 5.79
C ALA A 26 34.53 32.49 5.00
N PRO A 27 34.78 31.20 4.70
CA PRO A 27 33.73 30.36 4.15
C PRO A 27 32.62 30.25 5.20
N ASN A 28 31.43 30.73 4.85
CA ASN A 28 30.24 30.52 5.63
C ASN A 28 29.96 29.01 5.61
N SER A 29 30.42 28.29 6.62
CA SER A 29 29.98 26.93 6.92
C SER A 29 28.52 27.00 7.37
N GLY A 30 27.65 27.27 6.40
CA GLY A 30 26.21 27.09 6.56
C GLY A 30 26.00 25.64 6.95
N SER A 31 25.54 25.44 8.17
CA SER A 31 25.17 24.16 8.73
C SER A 31 24.21 23.48 7.77
N GLN A 32 24.70 22.52 7.00
CA GLN A 32 23.84 21.53 6.39
C GLN A 32 23.20 20.79 7.56
N VAL A 33 21.97 21.15 7.88
CA VAL A 33 21.08 20.25 8.60
C VAL A 33 21.04 19.01 7.70
N PRO A 34 21.53 17.85 8.16
CA PRO A 34 21.34 16.65 7.39
C PRO A 34 19.83 16.45 7.34
N ASP A 35 19.25 16.47 6.14
CA ASP A 35 17.91 15.93 5.96
C ASP A 35 17.95 14.49 6.46
N ALA A 36 17.28 14.24 7.58
CA ALA A 36 17.19 12.92 8.19
C ALA A 36 16.26 11.99 7.39
N SER A 37 16.20 12.15 6.07
CA SER A 37 15.40 11.35 5.15
C SER A 37 16.23 10.67 4.04
N ASP A 38 17.56 10.80 4.06
CA ASP A 38 18.44 10.30 2.98
C ASP A 38 19.13 8.94 3.31
N ASN A 39 18.66 8.26 4.35
CA ASN A 39 19.23 6.98 4.81
C ASN A 39 18.25 5.79 4.78
N ALA A 40 17.00 6.01 4.33
CA ALA A 40 16.12 4.88 4.04
C ALA A 40 16.66 4.17 2.80
N ALA A 41 16.93 2.87 2.93
CA ALA A 41 17.44 2.10 1.80
C ALA A 41 16.38 2.07 0.69
N ALA A 42 16.76 2.48 -0.51
CA ALA A 42 15.84 2.59 -1.63
C ALA A 42 15.40 1.19 -2.11
N VAL A 43 14.10 1.03 -2.31
CA VAL A 43 13.50 -0.12 -3.01
C VAL A 43 12.69 0.40 -4.19
N ASP A 44 12.35 -0.48 -5.12
CA ASP A 44 11.52 -0.09 -6.26
C ASP A 44 10.04 0.01 -5.86
N ILE A 45 9.59 -0.85 -4.95
CA ILE A 45 8.20 -1.00 -4.53
C ILE A 45 8.12 -1.30 -3.03
N GLU A 46 7.23 -0.59 -2.34
CA GLU A 46 6.68 -0.97 -1.03
C GLU A 46 5.36 -1.70 -1.30
N LEU A 47 5.31 -3.02 -1.09
CA LEU A 47 4.18 -3.88 -1.43
C LEU A 47 3.56 -4.49 -0.16
N ILE A 48 2.30 -4.15 0.08
CA ILE A 48 1.49 -4.73 1.15
C ILE A 48 0.59 -5.81 0.55
N LEU A 49 0.75 -7.06 0.97
CA LEU A 49 -0.17 -8.17 0.65
C LEU A 49 -1.21 -8.30 1.77
N ALA A 50 -2.44 -7.88 1.50
CA ALA A 50 -3.56 -7.92 2.45
C ALA A 50 -4.51 -9.07 2.09
N VAL A 51 -4.49 -10.12 2.90
CA VAL A 51 -5.14 -11.40 2.58
C VAL A 51 -6.34 -11.69 3.48
N ASP A 52 -7.52 -11.84 2.89
CA ASP A 52 -8.76 -12.16 3.59
C ASP A 52 -8.69 -13.54 4.26
N VAL A 53 -9.18 -13.61 5.50
CA VAL A 53 -9.34 -14.86 6.28
C VAL A 53 -10.75 -14.98 6.86
N SER A 54 -11.72 -14.33 6.23
CA SER A 54 -13.11 -14.29 6.70
C SER A 54 -13.82 -15.64 6.59
N TYR A 55 -14.93 -15.79 7.31
CA TYR A 55 -15.68 -17.05 7.37
C TYR A 55 -16.41 -17.43 6.07
N SER A 56 -16.47 -16.57 5.06
CA SER A 56 -16.91 -16.94 3.71
C SER A 56 -15.94 -17.92 3.05
N MET A 57 -14.64 -17.78 3.34
CA MET A 57 -13.58 -18.66 2.83
C MET A 57 -13.49 -19.96 3.61
N ASP A 58 -13.35 -21.09 2.93
CA ASP A 58 -13.10 -22.39 3.56
C ASP A 58 -11.60 -22.64 3.83
N MET A 59 -11.29 -23.65 4.64
CA MET A 59 -9.91 -23.94 5.04
C MET A 59 -9.01 -24.31 3.87
N ASP A 60 -9.56 -24.95 2.84
CA ASP A 60 -8.78 -25.36 1.67
C ASP A 60 -8.45 -24.15 0.79
N GLU A 61 -9.39 -23.22 0.62
CA GLU A 61 -9.16 -21.96 -0.09
C GLU A 61 -8.06 -21.13 0.59
N LEU A 62 -8.12 -20.99 1.92
CA LEU A 62 -7.11 -20.27 2.69
C LEU A 62 -5.73 -20.93 2.58
N ALA A 63 -5.69 -22.26 2.60
CA ALA A 63 -4.45 -23.02 2.42
C ALA A 63 -3.88 -22.80 1.01
N VAL A 64 -4.71 -22.93 -0.03
CA VAL A 64 -4.31 -22.75 -1.44
C VAL A 64 -3.88 -21.31 -1.72
N GLN A 65 -4.54 -20.32 -1.13
CA GLN A 65 -4.19 -18.91 -1.25
C GLN A 65 -2.79 -18.63 -0.68
N ARG A 66 -2.52 -19.07 0.55
CA ARG A 66 -1.20 -18.95 1.18
C ARG A 66 -0.11 -19.68 0.41
N GLU A 67 -0.41 -20.90 -0.03
CA GLU A 67 0.50 -21.68 -0.87
C GLU A 67 0.80 -20.95 -2.18
N GLY A 68 -0.23 -20.33 -2.79
CA GLY A 68 -0.10 -19.54 -4.01
C GLY A 68 0.81 -18.33 -3.83
N TYR A 69 0.68 -17.57 -2.74
CA TYR A 69 1.59 -16.44 -2.45
C TYR A 69 3.03 -16.92 -2.24
N ALA A 70 3.22 -17.94 -1.40
CA ALA A 70 4.54 -18.49 -1.13
C ALA A 70 5.23 -19.00 -2.42
N GLN A 71 4.50 -19.72 -3.27
CA GLN A 71 5.03 -20.24 -4.54
C GLN A 71 5.27 -19.14 -5.58
N ALA A 72 4.42 -18.12 -5.61
CA ALA A 72 4.57 -17.01 -6.54
C ALA A 72 5.82 -16.18 -6.25
N ILE A 73 6.10 -15.89 -4.97
CA ILE A 73 7.27 -15.11 -4.53
C ILE A 73 8.60 -15.81 -4.86
N VAL A 74 8.64 -17.15 -4.81
CA VAL A 74 9.86 -17.91 -5.17
C VAL A 74 9.90 -18.33 -6.65
N SER A 75 8.91 -17.93 -7.44
CA SER A 75 8.83 -18.33 -8.85
C SER A 75 9.97 -17.71 -9.67
N LYS A 76 10.41 -18.46 -10.69
CA LYS A 76 11.46 -17.97 -11.61
C LYS A 76 11.05 -16.69 -12.29
N GLU A 77 9.79 -16.59 -12.69
CA GLU A 77 9.26 -15.41 -13.36
C GLU A 77 9.28 -14.20 -12.42
N PHE A 78 8.86 -14.36 -11.16
CA PHE A 78 8.88 -13.27 -10.18
C PHE A 78 10.30 -12.78 -9.92
N LEU A 79 11.25 -13.70 -9.71
CA LEU A 79 12.65 -13.36 -9.49
C LEU A 79 13.30 -12.71 -10.71
N GLN A 80 12.88 -13.06 -11.93
CA GLN A 80 13.31 -12.38 -13.15
C GLN A 80 12.72 -10.98 -13.27
N ALA A 81 11.43 -10.81 -12.97
CA ALA A 81 10.79 -9.49 -12.94
C ALA A 81 11.43 -8.58 -11.89
N LEU A 82 11.70 -9.11 -10.70
CA LEU A 82 12.41 -8.42 -9.63
C LEU A 82 13.77 -7.91 -10.11
N LYS A 83 14.60 -8.78 -10.72
CA LYS A 83 15.92 -8.39 -11.26
C LYS A 83 15.87 -7.37 -12.39
N SER A 84 14.73 -7.22 -13.06
CA SER A 84 14.55 -6.23 -14.12
C SER A 84 14.22 -4.82 -13.60
N LEU A 85 13.94 -4.69 -12.30
CA LEU A 85 13.69 -3.41 -11.66
C LEU A 85 15.00 -2.61 -11.47
N PRO A 86 14.92 -1.27 -11.41
CA PRO A 86 16.09 -0.40 -11.27
C PRO A 86 16.99 -0.74 -10.08
N ASN A 87 16.43 -0.97 -8.90
CA ASN A 87 17.19 -1.38 -7.71
C ASN A 87 17.27 -2.90 -7.57
N GLY A 88 16.33 -3.62 -8.19
CA GLY A 88 16.24 -5.07 -8.11
C GLY A 88 15.71 -5.56 -6.76
N LYS A 89 15.01 -4.69 -6.01
CA LYS A 89 14.58 -4.93 -4.63
C LYS A 89 13.19 -4.39 -4.40
N ILE A 90 12.39 -5.12 -3.63
CA ILE A 90 11.12 -4.65 -3.11
C ILE A 90 11.07 -4.85 -1.60
N SER A 91 10.31 -4.01 -0.91
CA SER A 91 9.91 -4.24 0.48
C SER A 91 8.51 -4.85 0.49
N VAL A 92 8.31 -5.93 1.24
CA VAL A 92 7.04 -6.65 1.33
C VAL A 92 6.63 -6.79 2.78
N THR A 93 5.36 -6.55 3.05
CA THR A 93 4.68 -6.97 4.28
C THR A 93 3.46 -7.80 3.90
N TYR A 94 3.13 -8.79 4.73
CA TYR A 94 1.96 -9.64 4.54
C TYR A 94 1.16 -9.64 5.83
N PHE A 95 -0.13 -9.31 5.73
CA PHE A 95 -1.06 -9.42 6.83
C PHE A 95 -2.36 -10.08 6.41
N GLU A 96 -3.01 -10.70 7.40
CA GLU A 96 -4.32 -11.32 7.24
C GLU A 96 -5.39 -10.45 7.87
N TRP A 97 -6.56 -10.36 7.27
CA TRP A 97 -7.65 -9.51 7.73
C TRP A 97 -9.03 -10.16 7.64
N ALA A 98 -9.96 -9.68 8.45
CA ALA A 98 -11.37 -10.03 8.38
C ALA A 98 -12.24 -8.83 8.76
N ALA A 99 -12.72 -8.74 10.01
CA ALA A 99 -13.43 -7.57 10.52
C ALA A 99 -12.56 -6.30 10.54
N SER A 100 -13.19 -5.14 10.70
CA SER A 100 -12.53 -3.82 10.72
C SER A 100 -11.46 -3.67 11.80
N ASN A 101 -11.52 -4.48 12.86
CA ASN A 101 -10.58 -4.54 13.97
C ASN A 101 -9.81 -5.88 14.06
N ASP A 102 -9.88 -6.70 13.02
CA ASP A 102 -9.18 -7.99 12.95
C ASP A 102 -8.18 -7.95 11.81
N GLN A 103 -6.95 -7.53 12.14
CA GLN A 103 -5.80 -7.59 11.26
C GLN A 103 -4.62 -8.20 12.03
N LYS A 104 -3.84 -9.04 11.34
CA LYS A 104 -2.67 -9.68 11.91
C LYS A 104 -1.53 -9.70 10.90
N ILE A 105 -0.48 -8.94 11.21
CA ILE A 105 0.78 -9.02 10.46
C ILE A 105 1.37 -10.41 10.67
N ILE A 106 1.60 -11.13 9.57
CA ILE A 106 2.26 -12.42 9.57
C ILE A 106 3.73 -12.24 9.23
N ILE A 107 4.00 -11.45 8.20
CA ILE A 107 5.34 -11.07 7.78
C ILE A 107 5.47 -9.56 7.99
N PRO A 108 6.23 -9.09 9.00
CA PRO A 108 6.63 -7.68 9.09
C PRO A 108 7.37 -7.24 7.82
N TRP A 109 7.66 -5.95 7.66
CA TRP A 109 8.44 -5.48 6.50
C TRP A 109 9.74 -6.27 6.29
N ARG A 110 9.86 -6.88 5.11
CA ARG A 110 11.02 -7.67 4.66
C ARG A 110 11.39 -7.23 3.25
N VAL A 111 12.69 -7.07 3.03
CA VAL A 111 13.19 -6.90 1.67
C VAL A 111 13.27 -8.24 0.95
N ILE A 112 12.83 -8.24 -0.30
CA ILE A 112 13.09 -9.30 -1.27
C ILE A 112 13.96 -8.72 -2.37
N ASP A 113 15.19 -9.25 -2.47
CA ASP A 113 16.21 -8.86 -3.44
C ASP A 113 16.85 -10.05 -4.17
N GLY A 114 16.38 -11.27 -3.88
CA GLY A 114 16.90 -12.48 -4.48
C GLY A 114 16.17 -13.76 -4.03
N PRO A 115 16.60 -14.92 -4.53
CA PRO A 115 16.00 -16.21 -4.20
C PRO A 115 15.99 -16.51 -2.69
N GLU A 116 17.05 -16.16 -1.97
CA GLU A 116 17.21 -16.48 -0.55
C GLU A 116 16.25 -15.66 0.33
N THR A 117 16.13 -14.36 0.05
CA THR A 117 15.19 -13.49 0.77
C THR A 117 13.73 -13.79 0.40
N ALA A 118 13.47 -14.17 -0.85
CA ALA A 118 12.16 -14.67 -1.28
C ALA A 118 11.76 -15.98 -0.57
N ASP A 119 12.67 -16.95 -0.48
CA ASP A 119 12.44 -18.23 0.20
C ASP A 119 12.18 -18.06 1.69
N ALA A 120 12.87 -17.12 2.34
CA ALA A 120 12.63 -16.80 3.74
C ALA A 120 11.19 -16.30 3.98
N VAL A 121 10.70 -15.37 3.16
CA VAL A 121 9.33 -14.86 3.22
C VAL A 121 8.31 -15.98 2.94
N ALA A 122 8.52 -16.74 1.86
CA ALA A 122 7.62 -17.84 1.49
C ALA A 122 7.54 -18.92 2.59
N SER A 123 8.68 -19.31 3.16
CA SER A 123 8.75 -20.27 4.25
C SER A 123 8.03 -19.79 5.51
N GLU A 124 8.11 -18.50 5.84
CA GLU A 124 7.45 -17.93 7.02
C GLU A 124 5.92 -17.87 6.82
N ILE A 125 5.44 -17.55 5.61
CA ILE A 125 4.01 -17.64 5.25
C ILE A 125 3.49 -19.06 5.47
N LEU A 126 4.21 -20.08 4.97
CA LEU A 126 3.79 -21.48 5.04
C LEU A 126 3.82 -22.06 6.46
N LYS A 127 4.73 -21.59 7.32
CA LYS A 127 4.85 -22.07 8.71
C LYS A 127 3.77 -21.53 9.64
N THR A 128 3.19 -20.40 9.30
CA THR A 128 2.20 -19.75 10.15
C THR A 128 0.93 -20.59 10.20
N PRO A 129 0.28 -20.80 11.36
CA PRO A 129 -1.02 -21.47 11.41
C PRO A 129 -2.09 -20.72 10.61
N ILE A 130 -2.94 -21.44 9.89
CA ILE A 130 -4.12 -20.86 9.23
C ILE A 130 -5.13 -20.47 10.30
N ARG A 131 -5.70 -19.29 10.15
CA ARG A 131 -6.76 -18.78 11.02
C ARG A 131 -7.98 -18.39 10.19
N ARG A 132 -9.12 -18.27 10.86
CA ARG A 132 -10.35 -17.74 10.29
C ARG A 132 -11.01 -16.78 11.26
N ALA A 133 -11.63 -15.74 10.75
CA ALA A 133 -12.33 -14.74 11.54
C ALA A 133 -13.66 -14.33 10.89
N SER A 134 -14.52 -13.66 11.66
CA SER A 134 -15.83 -13.25 11.17
C SER A 134 -15.76 -11.91 10.45
N ARG A 135 -16.66 -11.71 9.47
CA ARG A 135 -16.87 -10.49 8.69
C ARG A 135 -15.75 -10.17 7.68
N THR A 136 -16.06 -9.28 6.76
CA THR A 136 -15.19 -8.87 5.65
C THR A 136 -15.15 -7.34 5.60
N SER A 137 -14.03 -6.77 6.02
CA SER A 137 -13.81 -5.32 6.09
C SER A 137 -12.61 -4.92 5.23
N ILE A 138 -12.86 -4.76 3.92
CA ILE A 138 -11.86 -4.23 2.98
C ILE A 138 -11.46 -2.81 3.39
N SER A 139 -12.41 -2.01 3.86
CA SER A 139 -12.15 -0.68 4.42
C SER A 139 -11.18 -0.74 5.62
N GLY A 140 -11.39 -1.70 6.53
CA GLY A 140 -10.50 -1.96 7.66
C GLY A 140 -9.11 -2.36 7.21
N ALA A 141 -8.99 -3.25 6.24
CA ALA A 141 -7.71 -3.66 5.67
C ALA A 141 -6.93 -2.49 5.04
N ILE A 142 -7.59 -1.65 4.25
CA ILE A 142 -6.97 -0.45 3.65
C ILE A 142 -6.53 0.53 4.74
N ASN A 143 -7.39 0.81 5.72
CA ASN A 143 -7.08 1.73 6.80
C ASN A 143 -5.94 1.23 7.70
N PHE A 144 -5.86 -0.08 7.92
CA PHE A 144 -4.75 -0.71 8.64
C PHE A 144 -3.45 -0.66 7.84
N ALA A 145 -3.52 -0.84 6.52
CA ALA A 145 -2.35 -0.84 5.64
C ALA A 145 -1.69 0.53 5.48
N MET A 146 -2.50 1.61 5.37
CA MET A 146 -1.99 2.97 5.12
C MET A 146 -0.86 3.42 6.07
N PRO A 147 -0.97 3.31 7.41
CA PRO A 147 0.11 3.72 8.31
C PRO A 147 1.35 2.81 8.24
N LEU A 148 1.24 1.57 7.74
CA LEU A 148 2.39 0.66 7.65
C LEU A 148 3.47 1.18 6.70
N PHE A 149 3.13 1.98 5.69
CA PHE A 149 4.12 2.61 4.82
C PHE A 149 4.99 3.64 5.54
N ASP A 150 4.49 4.24 6.64
CA ASP A 150 5.29 5.15 7.47
C ASP A 150 6.22 4.37 8.42
N GLU A 151 6.00 3.06 8.59
CA GLU A 151 6.80 2.15 9.41
C GLU A 151 7.85 1.37 8.59
N ASP A 152 7.79 1.43 7.25
CA ASP A 152 8.77 0.75 6.39
C ASP A 152 10.14 1.46 6.48
N PRO A 153 11.22 0.78 6.93
CA PRO A 153 12.56 1.35 6.91
C PRO A 153 13.11 1.56 5.49
N TYR A 154 12.43 1.05 4.46
CA TYR A 154 12.75 1.24 3.06
C TYR A 154 11.76 2.21 2.41
N HIS A 155 12.20 2.91 1.36
CA HIS A 155 11.33 3.80 0.60
C HIS A 155 11.27 3.39 -0.86
N GLY A 156 10.06 3.15 -1.32
CA GLY A 156 9.73 2.70 -2.66
C GLY A 156 9.30 3.84 -3.56
N ALA A 157 9.69 3.78 -4.83
CA ALA A 157 9.12 4.68 -5.85
C ALA A 157 7.61 4.46 -6.05
N ARG A 158 7.10 3.27 -5.69
CA ARG A 158 5.69 2.89 -5.75
C ARG A 158 5.25 2.30 -4.41
N ARG A 159 4.10 2.75 -3.91
CA ARG A 159 3.42 2.20 -2.74
C ARG A 159 2.16 1.49 -3.19
N VAL A 160 2.05 0.20 -2.88
CA VAL A 160 0.97 -0.66 -3.36
C VAL A 160 0.34 -1.43 -2.21
N ILE A 161 -0.98 -1.35 -2.11
CA ILE A 161 -1.80 -2.25 -1.31
C ILE A 161 -2.45 -3.24 -2.27
N ASP A 162 -2.17 -4.52 -2.07
CA ASP A 162 -2.83 -5.59 -2.79
C ASP A 162 -3.90 -6.26 -1.92
N ILE A 163 -5.17 -6.06 -2.29
CA ILE A 163 -6.32 -6.61 -1.56
C ILE A 163 -6.78 -7.91 -2.21
N SER A 164 -6.76 -9.00 -1.46
CA SER A 164 -7.28 -10.31 -1.86
C SER A 164 -8.42 -10.74 -0.95
N GLY A 165 -9.58 -11.11 -1.52
CA GLY A 165 -10.74 -11.59 -0.76
C GLY A 165 -11.87 -12.12 -1.62
N ASP A 166 -12.84 -12.81 -1.00
CA ASP A 166 -13.93 -13.52 -1.69
C ASP A 166 -15.30 -12.82 -1.60
N GLY A 167 -15.38 -11.68 -0.91
CA GLY A 167 -16.64 -10.96 -0.71
C GLY A 167 -16.53 -9.42 -0.75
N PRO A 168 -17.68 -8.72 -0.80
CA PRO A 168 -17.73 -7.27 -0.68
C PRO A 168 -17.48 -6.81 0.76
N ASN A 169 -17.22 -5.51 0.94
CA ASN A 169 -17.13 -4.91 2.27
C ASN A 169 -18.48 -5.02 2.97
N ASN A 170 -18.51 -5.59 4.17
CA ASN A 170 -19.74 -5.80 4.95
C ASN A 170 -19.59 -5.40 6.43
N ASN A 171 -18.44 -4.85 6.80
CA ASN A 171 -18.15 -4.38 8.13
C ASN A 171 -17.22 -3.15 8.09
N GLY A 172 -17.38 -2.26 9.06
CA GLY A 172 -16.61 -1.02 9.15
C GLY A 172 -17.23 0.10 8.32
N ALA A 173 -16.40 1.08 7.96
CA ALA A 173 -16.81 2.19 7.12
C ALA A 173 -16.99 1.76 5.65
N PRO A 174 -17.67 2.55 4.82
CA PRO A 174 -17.72 2.31 3.38
C PRO A 174 -16.32 2.23 2.76
N VAL A 175 -16.13 1.26 1.85
CA VAL A 175 -14.83 1.02 1.21
C VAL A 175 -14.31 2.22 0.42
N THR A 176 -15.21 2.98 -0.20
CA THR A 176 -14.84 4.13 -1.04
C THR A 176 -14.11 5.21 -0.23
N GLY A 177 -14.53 5.47 1.01
CA GLY A 177 -13.84 6.44 1.88
C GLY A 177 -12.40 6.03 2.19
N ALA A 178 -12.17 4.75 2.49
CA ALA A 178 -10.83 4.22 2.74
C ALA A 178 -9.96 4.24 1.46
N ARG A 179 -10.56 3.88 0.32
CA ARG A 179 -9.91 3.96 -0.99
C ARG A 179 -9.44 5.38 -1.28
N GLU A 180 -10.34 6.38 -1.27
CA GLU A 180 -9.97 7.76 -1.58
C GLU A 180 -8.88 8.31 -0.65
N ALA A 181 -8.91 7.94 0.63
CA ALA A 181 -7.86 8.32 1.58
C ALA A 181 -6.48 7.74 1.21
N ALA A 182 -6.43 6.49 0.76
CA ALA A 182 -5.20 5.86 0.28
C ALA A 182 -4.70 6.50 -1.03
N LEU A 183 -5.61 6.76 -1.99
CA LEU A 183 -5.26 7.39 -3.26
C LEU A 183 -4.72 8.80 -3.07
N ALA A 184 -5.29 9.57 -2.15
CA ALA A 184 -4.83 10.91 -1.79
C ALA A 184 -3.39 10.91 -1.22
N LYS A 185 -2.92 9.77 -0.69
CA LYS A 185 -1.54 9.55 -0.22
C LYS A 185 -0.61 9.00 -1.33
N GLY A 186 -1.09 8.89 -2.57
CA GLY A 186 -0.33 8.33 -3.68
C GLY A 186 -0.18 6.81 -3.64
N ILE A 187 -0.97 6.12 -2.82
CA ILE A 187 -0.96 4.66 -2.71
C ILE A 187 -1.84 4.07 -3.81
N VAL A 188 -1.33 3.09 -4.53
CA VAL A 188 -2.10 2.31 -5.51
C VAL A 188 -2.76 1.14 -4.80
N ILE A 189 -4.03 0.87 -5.11
CA ILE A 189 -4.75 -0.30 -4.61
C ILE A 189 -5.05 -1.23 -5.78
N ASN A 190 -4.58 -2.48 -5.68
CA ASN A 190 -4.86 -3.55 -6.63
C ASN A 190 -5.76 -4.61 -6.00
N GLY A 191 -6.38 -5.43 -6.86
CA GLY A 191 -7.41 -6.39 -6.44
C GLY A 191 -7.16 -7.83 -6.92
N LEU A 192 -7.39 -8.78 -6.03
CA LEU A 192 -7.48 -10.23 -6.31
C LEU A 192 -8.83 -10.77 -5.79
N PRO A 193 -9.96 -10.51 -6.47
CA PRO A 193 -11.25 -11.08 -6.10
C PRO A 193 -11.24 -12.59 -6.36
N ILE A 194 -11.62 -13.35 -5.33
CA ILE A 194 -11.71 -14.80 -5.36
C ILE A 194 -13.16 -15.18 -5.62
N MET A 195 -13.43 -15.73 -6.80
CA MET A 195 -14.75 -16.01 -7.35
C MET A 195 -14.88 -17.49 -7.72
N VAL A 196 -14.34 -18.37 -6.88
CA VAL A 196 -14.22 -19.81 -7.16
C VAL A 196 -15.48 -20.61 -6.78
N LYS A 197 -16.41 -19.99 -6.06
CA LYS A 197 -17.67 -20.59 -5.63
C LYS A 197 -18.82 -19.97 -6.40
N GLU A 198 -19.86 -20.77 -6.64
CA GLU A 198 -21.15 -20.21 -7.00
C GLU A 198 -21.65 -19.32 -5.84
N PRO A 199 -22.01 -18.06 -6.12
CA PRO A 199 -22.45 -17.15 -5.08
C PRO A 199 -23.66 -17.72 -4.35
N SER A 200 -23.46 -18.01 -3.07
CA SER A 200 -24.53 -18.51 -2.23
C SER A 200 -25.11 -17.38 -1.39
N TYR A 201 -26.43 -17.38 -1.27
CA TYR A 201 -27.11 -16.54 -0.28
C TYR A 201 -26.64 -16.86 1.16
N SER A 202 -25.93 -17.95 1.43
CA SER A 202 -25.33 -18.19 2.74
C SER A 202 -23.98 -17.48 2.96
N THR A 203 -23.18 -17.24 1.93
CA THR A 203 -21.77 -16.83 2.04
C THR A 203 -21.52 -15.32 1.92
N MET A 204 -22.54 -14.52 1.59
CA MET A 204 -22.44 -13.07 1.35
C MET A 204 -21.70 -12.70 0.05
N ASP A 205 -21.46 -13.68 -0.81
CA ASP A 205 -20.83 -13.52 -2.12
C ASP A 205 -21.76 -12.76 -3.08
N ILE A 206 -21.16 -12.18 -4.13
CA ILE A 206 -21.87 -11.49 -5.22
C ILE A 206 -21.35 -11.99 -6.58
N ASP A 207 -22.24 -12.15 -7.57
CA ASP A 207 -21.90 -12.66 -8.91
C ASP A 207 -20.80 -11.86 -9.63
N ASN A 208 -20.82 -10.53 -9.47
CA ASN A 208 -19.91 -9.62 -10.17
C ASN A 208 -18.90 -8.99 -9.21
N LEU A 209 -18.26 -9.82 -8.38
CA LEU A 209 -17.25 -9.35 -7.43
C LEU A 209 -16.07 -8.66 -8.13
N ASP A 210 -15.70 -9.11 -9.33
CA ASP A 210 -14.72 -8.43 -10.18
C ASP A 210 -15.14 -6.97 -10.50
N PHE A 211 -16.39 -6.73 -10.87
CA PHE A 211 -16.89 -5.37 -11.08
C PHE A 211 -16.94 -4.54 -9.80
N TYR A 212 -17.27 -5.16 -8.65
CA TYR A 212 -17.20 -4.47 -7.36
C TYR A 212 -15.76 -4.06 -7.03
N TYR A 213 -14.77 -4.94 -7.26
CA TYR A 213 -13.37 -4.60 -7.05
C TYR A 213 -12.91 -3.49 -7.99
N GLU A 214 -13.27 -3.57 -9.27
CA GLU A 214 -12.96 -2.56 -10.29
C GLU A 214 -13.56 -1.18 -9.96
N ASP A 215 -14.84 -1.14 -9.54
CA ASP A 215 -15.57 0.11 -9.36
C ASP A 215 -15.41 0.72 -7.96
N CYS A 216 -15.19 -0.12 -6.93
CA CYS A 216 -15.30 0.29 -5.52
C CYS A 216 -14.00 0.12 -4.70
N VAL A 217 -13.12 -0.82 -5.06
CA VAL A 217 -11.96 -1.19 -4.22
C VAL A 217 -10.65 -0.63 -4.78
N ILE A 218 -10.33 -0.94 -6.04
CA ILE A 218 -9.05 -0.58 -6.64
C ILE A 218 -8.99 0.90 -6.99
N GLY A 219 -7.77 1.43 -7.12
CA GLY A 219 -7.58 2.81 -7.58
C GLY A 219 -6.12 3.21 -7.65
N GLY A 220 -5.87 4.37 -8.24
CA GLY A 220 -4.53 4.91 -8.45
C GLY A 220 -3.96 4.58 -9.83
N PRO A 221 -2.83 5.22 -10.20
CA PRO A 221 -2.22 5.03 -11.51
C PRO A 221 -1.84 3.56 -11.74
N GLY A 222 -2.33 3.01 -12.84
CA GLY A 222 -2.03 1.63 -13.24
C GLY A 222 -2.65 0.55 -12.35
N SER A 223 -3.70 0.87 -11.57
CA SER A 223 -4.40 -0.15 -10.81
C SER A 223 -5.09 -1.19 -11.68
N PHE A 224 -5.18 -2.41 -11.18
CA PHE A 224 -5.77 -3.54 -11.90
C PHE A 224 -6.40 -4.59 -10.97
N VAL A 225 -7.23 -5.44 -11.57
CA VAL A 225 -7.89 -6.59 -10.93
C VAL A 225 -7.49 -7.88 -11.66
N VAL A 226 -7.19 -8.94 -10.92
CA VAL A 226 -7.00 -10.29 -11.46
C VAL A 226 -7.98 -11.24 -10.76
N PRO A 227 -9.13 -11.56 -11.37
CA PRO A 227 -10.12 -12.43 -10.74
C PRO A 227 -9.68 -13.90 -10.79
N ILE A 228 -9.94 -14.63 -9.71
CA ILE A 228 -9.76 -16.09 -9.64
C ILE A 228 -11.11 -16.75 -9.76
N LYS A 229 -11.42 -17.31 -10.94
CA LYS A 229 -12.73 -17.95 -11.20
C LYS A 229 -12.71 -19.46 -11.00
N ASP A 230 -11.53 -20.08 -10.99
CA ASP A 230 -11.35 -21.52 -10.86
C ASP A 230 -10.30 -21.83 -9.78
N ARG A 231 -10.59 -22.82 -8.92
CA ARG A 231 -9.66 -23.27 -7.86
C ARG A 231 -8.31 -23.73 -8.43
N ASP A 232 -8.32 -24.39 -9.59
CA ASP A 232 -7.10 -24.86 -10.24
C ASP A 232 -6.23 -23.72 -10.80
N LYS A 233 -6.83 -22.53 -10.98
CA LYS A 233 -6.15 -21.33 -11.47
C LYS A 233 -5.65 -20.43 -10.36
N PHE A 234 -5.87 -20.76 -9.10
CA PHE A 234 -5.54 -19.91 -7.96
C PHE A 234 -4.04 -19.54 -7.92
N LYS A 235 -3.18 -20.56 -8.01
CA LYS A 235 -1.72 -20.39 -7.99
C LYS A 235 -1.22 -19.61 -9.22
N GLU A 236 -1.78 -19.92 -10.38
CA GLU A 236 -1.43 -19.24 -11.64
C GLU A 236 -1.83 -17.76 -11.60
N ALA A 237 -3.03 -17.45 -11.08
CA ALA A 237 -3.55 -16.10 -10.96
C ALA A 237 -2.75 -15.28 -9.95
N ILE A 238 -2.44 -15.81 -8.76
CA ILE A 238 -1.56 -15.12 -7.79
C ILE A 238 -0.20 -14.84 -8.40
N ARG A 239 0.41 -15.83 -9.06
CA ARG A 239 1.71 -15.63 -9.71
C ARG A 239 1.65 -14.54 -10.78
N SER A 240 0.64 -14.59 -11.64
CA SER A 240 0.43 -13.60 -12.70
C SER A 240 0.21 -12.21 -12.11
N LYS A 241 -0.51 -12.14 -10.99
CA LYS A 241 -0.75 -10.90 -10.28
C LYS A 241 0.52 -10.32 -9.67
N LEU A 242 1.28 -11.08 -8.88
CA LEU A 242 2.56 -10.60 -8.31
C LEU A 242 3.55 -10.18 -9.39
N LEU A 243 3.52 -10.84 -10.56
CA LEU A 243 4.30 -10.40 -11.72
C LEU A 243 3.87 -9.02 -12.22
N LEU A 244 2.56 -8.73 -12.29
CA LEU A 244 2.06 -7.41 -12.68
C LEU A 244 2.40 -6.35 -11.62
N GLU A 245 2.33 -6.71 -10.33
CA GLU A 245 2.72 -5.83 -9.23
C GLU A 245 4.16 -5.35 -9.40
N VAL A 246 5.08 -6.31 -9.54
CA VAL A 246 6.52 -6.06 -9.66
C VAL A 246 6.86 -5.42 -10.99
N ALA A 247 6.38 -5.95 -12.11
CA ALA A 247 6.75 -5.43 -13.42
C ALA A 247 6.16 -4.03 -13.71
N GLY A 248 5.19 -3.56 -12.92
CA GLY A 248 4.48 -2.30 -13.17
C GLY A 248 3.73 -2.30 -14.50
N ARG A 249 3.45 -3.49 -15.04
CA ARG A 249 2.72 -3.67 -16.28
C ARG A 249 1.23 -3.71 -15.93
N THR A 250 0.47 -2.79 -16.48
CA THR A 250 -0.99 -2.92 -16.51
C THR A 250 -1.38 -3.94 -17.59
N PRO A 251 -2.32 -4.86 -17.33
CA PRO A 251 -3.00 -5.60 -18.39
C PRO A 251 -3.54 -4.64 -19.46
N GLU A 252 -3.63 -5.06 -20.73
CA GLU A 252 -4.21 -4.24 -21.80
C GLU A 252 -5.60 -3.74 -21.37
N ARG A 253 -5.69 -2.45 -21.06
CA ARG A 253 -6.97 -1.83 -20.69
C ARG A 253 -7.91 -1.94 -21.88
N ARG A 254 -9.10 -2.49 -21.64
CA ARG A 254 -10.26 -2.03 -22.41
C ARG A 254 -10.40 -0.54 -22.09
N ILE A 255 -10.19 0.34 -23.07
CA ILE A 255 -10.33 1.79 -22.89
C ILE A 255 -11.78 2.05 -22.45
N VAL A 256 -11.97 2.39 -21.18
CA VAL A 256 -13.26 2.82 -20.64
C VAL A 256 -13.22 4.35 -20.48
N PRO A 257 -14.13 5.11 -21.10
CA PRO A 257 -14.15 6.56 -21.00
C PRO A 257 -14.38 7.04 -19.56
N VAL A 258 -13.73 8.16 -19.20
CA VAL A 258 -13.61 8.78 -17.86
C VAL A 258 -14.91 9.44 -17.35
N ALA A 259 -16.02 9.38 -18.09
CA ALA A 259 -17.28 9.93 -17.59
C ALA A 259 -17.71 9.17 -16.34
N GLU A 260 -18.01 9.89 -15.26
CA GLU A 260 -18.54 9.42 -13.98
C GLU A 260 -19.67 8.41 -14.22
N LYS A 261 -19.29 7.15 -14.37
CA LYS A 261 -20.24 6.08 -14.55
C LYS A 261 -20.61 5.67 -13.14
N GLU A 262 -21.90 5.73 -12.83
CA GLU A 262 -22.39 5.06 -11.63
C GLU A 262 -21.80 3.64 -11.60
N PRO A 263 -21.31 3.20 -10.43
CA PRO A 263 -20.64 1.91 -10.33
C PRO A 263 -21.63 0.82 -10.74
N ARG A 264 -21.15 -0.16 -11.51
CA ARG A 264 -21.98 -1.27 -12.03
C ARG A 264 -22.59 -2.09 -10.90
N VAL A 265 -21.92 -2.10 -9.75
CA VAL A 265 -22.36 -2.70 -8.50
C VAL A 265 -22.33 -1.62 -7.43
N SER A 266 -23.38 -1.53 -6.60
CA SER A 266 -23.38 -0.60 -5.47
C SER A 266 -22.17 -0.87 -4.57
N CYS A 267 -21.39 0.17 -4.27
CA CYS A 267 -20.27 0.04 -3.33
C CYS A 267 -20.71 -0.18 -1.87
N LEU A 268 -22.03 -0.16 -1.61
CA LEU A 268 -22.64 -0.52 -0.32
C LEU A 268 -23.35 -1.88 -0.36
N ILE A 269 -23.09 -2.71 -1.38
CA ILE A 269 -23.82 -3.97 -1.57
C ILE A 269 -23.64 -4.93 -0.40
N GLY A 270 -22.43 -5.05 0.15
CA GLY A 270 -22.16 -5.97 1.26
C GLY A 270 -22.79 -5.51 2.58
N GLU A 271 -22.74 -4.21 2.86
CA GLU A 271 -23.41 -3.59 4.01
C GLU A 271 -24.93 -3.72 3.89
N LYS A 272 -25.49 -3.55 2.70
CA LYS A 272 -26.93 -3.72 2.45
C LYS A 272 -27.36 -5.18 2.67
N ILE A 273 -26.64 -6.15 2.09
CA ILE A 273 -26.89 -7.59 2.33
C ILE A 273 -26.82 -7.90 3.82
N TRP A 274 -25.86 -7.32 4.54
CA TRP A 274 -25.73 -7.50 5.98
C TRP A 274 -26.95 -6.94 6.74
N GLN A 275 -27.35 -5.70 6.45
CA GLN A 275 -28.51 -5.06 7.06
C GLN A 275 -29.80 -5.84 6.80
N ASP A 276 -30.01 -6.32 5.58
CA ASP A 276 -31.20 -7.08 5.22
C ASP A 276 -31.29 -8.43 5.99
N ARG A 277 -30.15 -9.05 6.32
CA ARG A 277 -30.09 -10.34 7.03
C ARG A 277 -30.14 -10.22 8.56
N TRP A 278 -29.43 -9.25 9.12
CA TRP A 278 -29.16 -9.16 10.56
C TRP A 278 -29.45 -7.80 11.18
N GLY A 279 -29.94 -6.83 10.42
CA GLY A 279 -30.27 -5.48 10.90
C GLY A 279 -31.60 -5.38 11.66
N ARG A 280 -32.12 -6.48 12.22
CA ARG A 280 -33.30 -6.49 13.10
C ARG A 280 -32.89 -6.64 14.55
#